data_AF-A0A378FQS3-F1
#
_entry.id   AF-A0A378FQS3-F1
#
_cell.length_a   1.000
_cell.length_b   1.000
_cell.length_c   1.000
_cell.angle_alpha   90.00
_cell.angle_beta   90.00
_cell.angle_gamma   90.00
#
_symmetry.space_group_name_H-M   'P 1'
#
loop_
_entity.id
_entity.type
_entity.pdbx_description
1 polymer ?
#
loop_
_entity_poly.entity_id
_entity_poly.type
_entity_poly.pdbx_seq_one_letter_code
_entity_poly.pdbx_strand_id
1 'polypeptide(L)'
;MTDYGGSKTPKNERDYWQTPIEIFNALDREFGFWLDAAASESNALCAHYLTELDDSLNSEWTSCGSIWCNPPYSDIGPWVEKAAEQSRAQSQAVVMLLPADVSTGLVYFSHAIS
;
A
#
# COMPACT_ATOMS: atom_id res chain seq x y z
N MET A 1 7.98 -14.79 -16.02
CA MET A 1 7.36 -13.48 -16.33
C MET A 1 5.88 -13.73 -16.50
N THR A 2 5.13 -13.70 -15.40
CA THR A 2 3.69 -13.94 -15.40
C THR A 2 3.00 -12.62 -15.71
N ASP A 3 2.40 -12.53 -16.89
CA ASP A 3 1.52 -11.44 -17.29
C ASP A 3 0.22 -11.56 -16.49
N TYR A 4 0.04 -10.69 -15.50
CA TYR A 4 -1.13 -10.73 -14.62
C TYR A 4 -2.35 -10.13 -15.31
N GLY A 5 -3.36 -10.98 -15.54
CA GLY A 5 -4.77 -10.63 -15.43
C GLY A 5 -5.45 -9.88 -16.57
N GLY A 6 -5.08 -10.10 -17.84
CA GLY A 6 -5.89 -9.68 -18.99
C GLY A 6 -6.17 -8.17 -19.10
N SER A 7 -5.47 -7.35 -18.33
CA SER A 7 -5.61 -5.89 -18.32
C SER A 7 -4.96 -5.31 -19.56
N LYS A 8 -5.70 -4.45 -20.28
CA LYS A 8 -5.22 -3.75 -21.48
C LYS A 8 -4.36 -2.52 -21.14
N THR A 9 -4.24 -2.18 -19.86
CA THR A 9 -3.45 -1.02 -19.41
C THR A 9 -1.95 -1.36 -19.49
N PRO A 10 -1.12 -0.51 -20.13
CA PRO A 10 0.33 -0.67 -20.17
C PRO A 10 0.94 -0.86 -18.77
N LYS A 11 2.01 -1.67 -18.68
CA LYS A 11 2.65 -2.04 -17.40
C LYS A 11 3.06 -0.82 -16.56
N ASN A 12 3.62 0.20 -17.21
CA ASN A 12 4.03 1.45 -16.57
C ASN A 12 2.85 2.24 -15.99
N GLU A 13 1.66 2.14 -16.56
CA GLU A 13 0.49 2.88 -16.05
C GLU A 13 -0.13 2.22 -14.80
N ARG A 14 0.11 0.90 -14.60
CA ARG A 14 -0.40 0.17 -13.43
C ARG A 14 0.42 0.44 -12.18
N ASP A 15 1.73 0.62 -12.34
CA ASP A 15 2.65 0.84 -11.21
C ASP A 15 2.48 2.25 -10.59
N TYR A 16 1.91 3.21 -11.32
CA TYR A 16 1.60 4.56 -10.82
C TYR A 16 0.09 4.80 -10.62
N TRP A 17 -0.74 3.77 -10.70
CA TRP A 17 -2.19 3.92 -10.61
C TRP A 17 -2.61 4.46 -9.24
N GLN A 18 -3.16 5.67 -9.20
CA GLN A 18 -3.68 6.26 -7.96
C GLN A 18 -4.99 5.59 -7.55
N THR A 19 -5.15 5.33 -6.25
CA THR A 19 -6.40 4.81 -5.68
C THR A 19 -7.54 5.83 -5.89
N PRO A 20 -8.74 5.41 -6.36
CA PRO A 20 -9.90 6.29 -6.38
C PRO A 20 -10.15 6.91 -5.00
N ILE A 21 -10.28 8.24 -4.96
CA ILE A 21 -10.26 9.01 -3.72
C ILE A 21 -11.39 8.63 -2.76
N GLU A 22 -12.52 8.17 -3.28
CA GLU A 22 -13.67 7.73 -2.49
C GLU A 22 -13.37 6.46 -1.71
N ILE A 23 -12.60 5.54 -2.30
CA ILE A 23 -12.17 4.30 -1.64
C ILE A 23 -11.18 4.64 -0.54
N PHE A 24 -10.18 5.48 -0.85
CA PHE A 24 -9.20 5.93 0.13
C PHE A 24 -9.88 6.64 1.31
N ASN A 25 -10.74 7.62 1.06
CA ASN A 25 -11.43 8.39 2.11
C ASN A 25 -12.33 7.53 3.00
N ALA A 26 -12.96 6.48 2.45
CA ALA A 26 -13.77 5.57 3.24
C ALA A 26 -12.90 4.76 4.22
N LEU A 27 -11.75 4.27 3.77
CA LEU A 27 -10.80 3.51 4.58
C LEU A 27 -10.05 4.43 5.56
N ASP A 28 -9.68 5.62 5.14
CA ASP A 28 -9.03 6.62 6.00
C ASP A 28 -9.91 7.01 7.19
N ARG A 29 -11.22 7.13 6.97
CA ARG A 29 -12.17 7.35 8.07
C ARG A 29 -12.21 6.21 9.08
N GLU A 30 -11.96 4.98 8.65
CA GLU A 30 -11.98 3.78 9.50
C GLU A 30 -10.65 3.57 10.22
N PHE A 31 -9.53 3.77 9.53
CA PHE A 31 -8.20 3.41 10.01
C PHE A 31 -7.33 4.59 10.42
N GLY A 32 -7.60 5.81 9.95
CA GLY A 32 -6.80 7.02 10.21
C GLY A 32 -5.38 6.90 9.65
N PHE A 33 -5.24 7.04 8.33
CA PHE A 33 -3.95 6.91 7.66
C PHE A 33 -3.06 8.11 7.94
N TRP A 34 -1.82 7.82 8.32
CA TRP A 34 -0.79 8.84 8.54
C TRP A 34 0.28 8.79 7.46
N LEU A 35 0.64 7.58 6.99
CA LEU A 35 1.66 7.34 5.96
C LEU A 35 1.06 6.69 4.70
N ASP A 36 1.47 7.16 3.54
CA ASP A 36 1.33 6.47 2.24
C ASP A 36 2.67 5.84 1.84
N ALA A 37 2.81 4.52 2.00
CA ALA A 37 4.08 3.82 1.89
C ALA A 37 4.55 3.59 0.44
N ALA A 38 3.69 3.83 -0.55
CA ALA A 38 3.95 3.53 -1.95
C ALA A 38 3.36 4.61 -2.86
N ALA A 39 4.00 5.78 -2.88
CA ALA A 39 3.49 6.94 -3.61
C ALA A 39 4.58 7.65 -4.43
N SER A 40 4.17 8.76 -5.01
CA SER A 40 4.97 9.77 -5.69
C SER A 40 4.45 11.15 -5.27
N GLU A 41 5.19 12.21 -5.57
CA GLU A 41 4.73 13.57 -5.32
C GLU A 41 3.37 13.90 -5.96
N SER A 42 3.02 13.22 -7.06
CA SER A 42 1.81 13.50 -7.84
C SER A 42 0.58 12.66 -7.47
N ASN A 43 0.75 11.58 -6.70
CA ASN A 43 -0.33 10.64 -6.37
C ASN A 43 -0.42 10.27 -4.89
N ALA A 44 0.36 10.93 -4.02
CA ALA A 44 0.33 10.72 -2.59
C ALA A 44 -1.05 11.10 -2.01
N LEU A 45 -1.56 10.23 -1.14
CA LEU A 45 -2.86 10.42 -0.48
C LEU A 45 -2.73 10.85 0.98
N CYS A 46 -1.52 10.75 1.55
CA CYS A 46 -1.17 11.25 2.88
C CYS A 46 -0.14 12.38 2.79
N ALA A 47 -0.11 13.25 3.81
CA ALA A 47 0.91 14.30 3.93
C ALA A 47 2.32 13.71 4.14
N HIS A 48 2.41 12.55 4.80
CA HIS A 48 3.62 11.75 4.88
C HIS A 48 3.53 10.63 3.86
N TYR A 49 4.53 10.53 3.00
CA TYR A 49 4.57 9.49 1.97
C TYR A 49 6.01 9.11 1.64
N LEU A 50 6.19 7.88 1.18
CA LEU A 50 7.45 7.39 0.64
C LEU A 50 7.37 7.33 -0.89
N THR A 51 8.43 7.78 -1.53
CA THR A 51 8.62 7.75 -2.97
C THR A 51 9.53 6.60 -3.39
N GLU A 52 9.63 6.36 -4.69
CA GLU A 52 10.60 5.42 -5.27
C GLU A 52 12.06 5.76 -4.86
N LEU A 53 12.36 7.03 -4.60
CA LEU A 53 13.69 7.48 -4.17
C LEU A 53 14.02 7.10 -2.71
N ASP A 54 12.99 6.88 -1.89
CA ASP A 54 13.14 6.53 -0.48
C ASP A 54 13.39 5.03 -0.27
N ASP A 55 13.32 4.22 -1.34
CA ASP A 55 13.49 2.77 -1.30
C ASP A 55 12.64 2.10 -0.21
N SER A 56 11.31 2.24 -0.34
CA SER A 56 10.33 1.86 0.68
C SER A 56 10.46 0.41 1.20
N LEU A 57 10.94 -0.52 0.37
CA LEU A 57 11.16 -1.92 0.79
C LEU A 57 12.34 -2.06 1.76
N ASN A 58 13.34 -1.18 1.67
CA ASN A 58 14.52 -1.16 2.52
C ASN A 58 14.48 -0.06 3.61
N SER A 59 13.41 0.73 3.65
CA SER A 59 13.19 1.81 4.63
C SER A 59 12.18 1.41 5.72
N GLU A 60 12.23 2.12 6.85
CA GLU A 60 11.22 2.00 7.90
C GLU A 60 9.99 2.84 7.56
N TRP A 61 8.79 2.28 7.73
CA TRP A 61 7.53 2.96 7.47
C TRP A 61 7.07 3.76 8.68
N THR A 62 7.96 4.58 9.25
CA THR A 62 7.74 5.27 10.52
C THR A 62 6.41 6.01 10.49
N SER A 63 5.48 5.65 11.37
CA SER A 63 4.13 6.21 11.37
C SER A 63 3.58 6.44 12.78
N CYS A 64 2.81 7.52 12.95
CA CYS A 64 2.02 7.78 14.17
C CYS A 64 0.57 7.28 14.08
N GLY A 65 0.19 6.67 12.95
CA GLY A 65 -1.14 6.09 12.71
C GLY A 65 -1.08 4.92 11.74
N SER A 66 -2.23 4.56 11.18
CA SER A 66 -2.29 3.47 10.21
C SER A 66 -1.52 3.83 8.93
N ILE A 67 -1.07 2.81 8.22
CA ILE A 67 -0.28 2.95 7.00
C ILE A 67 -1.11 2.48 5.81
N TRP A 68 -1.21 3.32 4.80
CA TRP A 68 -1.76 2.98 3.50
C TRP A 68 -0.64 2.48 2.57
N CYS A 69 -0.93 1.47 1.77
CA CYS A 69 0.00 0.98 0.75
C CYS A 69 -0.74 0.56 -0.51
N ASN A 70 -0.47 1.26 -1.60
CA ASN A 70 -0.94 0.91 -2.94
C ASN A 70 0.30 0.61 -3.81
N PRO A 71 0.90 -0.60 -3.68
CA PRO A 71 2.20 -0.89 -4.24
C PRO A 71 2.17 -0.98 -5.77
N PRO A 72 3.33 -0.90 -6.44
CA PRO A 72 3.44 -1.31 -7.84
C PRO A 72 2.90 -2.72 -8.05
N TYR A 73 1.89 -2.88 -8.92
CA TYR A 73 1.25 -4.18 -9.15
C TYR A 73 2.12 -5.16 -9.93
N SER A 74 3.24 -4.70 -10.49
CA SER A 74 4.18 -5.55 -11.21
C SER A 74 4.99 -6.50 -10.33
N ASP A 75 5.15 -6.21 -9.04
CA ASP A 75 5.83 -7.08 -8.06
C ASP A 75 5.32 -6.87 -6.62
N ILE A 76 4.20 -7.49 -6.29
CA ILE A 76 3.47 -7.27 -5.03
C ILE A 76 4.05 -8.05 -3.84
N GLY A 77 4.71 -9.19 -4.09
CA GLY A 77 5.16 -10.12 -3.05
C GLY A 77 5.98 -9.45 -1.94
N PRO A 78 7.07 -8.73 -2.27
CA PRO A 78 7.90 -8.04 -1.29
C PRO A 78 7.12 -7.00 -0.46
N TRP A 79 6.12 -6.33 -1.03
CA TRP A 79 5.31 -5.34 -0.33
C TRP A 79 4.39 -5.95 0.72
N VAL A 80 3.86 -7.14 0.45
CA VAL A 80 3.02 -7.88 1.43
C VAL A 80 3.88 -8.33 2.61
N GLU A 81 5.09 -8.82 2.35
CA GLU A 81 6.03 -9.20 3.40
C GLU A 81 6.43 -7.98 4.25
N LYS A 82 6.77 -6.87 3.59
CA LYS A 82 7.13 -5.60 4.25
C LYS A 82 5.96 -5.04 5.07
N ALA A 83 4.75 -5.04 4.54
CA ALA A 83 3.55 -4.61 5.27
C ALA A 83 3.35 -5.41 6.56
N ALA A 84 3.52 -6.74 6.50
CA ALA A 84 3.38 -7.60 7.68
C ALA A 84 4.52 -7.38 8.69
N GLU A 85 5.74 -7.11 8.24
CA GLU A 85 6.87 -6.72 9.10
C GLU A 85 6.57 -5.40 9.82
N GLN A 86 6.21 -4.36 9.07
CA GLN A 86 6.03 -3.00 9.58
C GLN A 86 4.82 -2.89 10.51
N SER A 87 3.73 -3.60 10.21
CA SER A 87 2.58 -3.71 11.12
C SER A 87 2.98 -4.26 12.48
N ARG A 88 3.82 -5.32 12.52
CA ARG A 88 4.30 -5.92 13.78
C ARG A 88 5.29 -5.02 14.52
N ALA A 89 6.24 -4.43 13.79
CA ALA A 89 7.29 -3.61 14.38
C ALA A 89 6.73 -2.36 15.08
N GLN A 90 5.69 -1.75 14.51
CA GLN A 90 5.15 -0.47 14.98
C GLN A 90 3.83 -0.60 15.73
N SER A 91 3.23 -1.79 15.78
CA SER A 91 1.86 -2.00 16.30
C SER A 91 0.83 -1.08 15.63
N GLN A 92 0.99 -0.85 14.33
CA GLN A 92 0.08 -0.06 13.49
C GLN A 92 -0.64 -0.97 12.50
N ALA A 93 -1.85 -0.58 12.12
CA ALA A 93 -2.53 -1.24 11.01
C ALA A 93 -1.86 -0.88 9.69
N VAL A 94 -1.74 -1.87 8.80
CA VAL A 94 -1.34 -1.63 7.41
C VAL A 94 -2.49 -2.10 6.52
N VAL A 95 -2.98 -1.21 5.67
CA VAL A 95 -4.06 -1.48 4.70
C VAL A 95 -3.48 -1.41 3.30
N MET A 96 -3.65 -2.49 2.53
CA MET A 96 -3.14 -2.59 1.17
C MET A 96 -4.25 -2.72 0.13
N LEU A 97 -4.12 -2.01 -0.99
CA LEU A 97 -4.93 -2.21 -2.20
C LEU A 97 -4.22 -3.17 -3.16
N LEU A 98 -4.82 -4.35 -3.39
CA LEU A 98 -4.27 -5.38 -4.29
C LEU A 98 -5.21 -5.67 -5.46
N PRO A 99 -4.69 -6.05 -6.65
CA PRO A 99 -5.50 -6.48 -7.78
C PRO A 99 -6.18 -7.83 -7.50
N ALA A 100 -7.43 -7.98 -7.94
CA ALA A 100 -8.30 -9.11 -7.59
C ALA A 100 -7.86 -10.50 -8.10
N ASP A 101 -6.87 -10.59 -9.00
CA ASP A 101 -6.44 -11.84 -9.66
C ASP A 101 -5.42 -12.66 -8.84
N VAL A 102 -4.87 -12.08 -7.77
CA VAL A 102 -4.45 -12.87 -6.61
C VAL A 102 -5.69 -12.97 -5.73
N SER A 103 -6.36 -14.13 -5.76
CA SER A 103 -7.63 -14.39 -5.06
C SER A 103 -7.87 -13.49 -3.83
N THR A 104 -8.84 -12.58 -3.96
CA THR A 104 -9.57 -11.81 -2.92
C THR A 104 -8.86 -10.69 -2.14
N GLY A 105 -9.35 -9.46 -2.32
CA GLY A 105 -9.61 -8.50 -1.22
C GLY A 105 -8.49 -7.56 -0.80
N LEU A 106 -8.88 -6.38 -0.29
CA LEU A 106 -8.04 -5.52 0.54
C LEU A 106 -7.36 -6.39 1.61
N VAL A 107 -6.04 -6.31 1.71
CA VAL A 107 -5.29 -7.04 2.75
C VAL A 107 -5.08 -6.09 3.91
N TYR A 108 -5.56 -6.52 5.08
CA TYR A 108 -5.47 -5.80 6.33
C TYR A 108 -4.63 -6.58 7.32
N PHE A 109 -3.59 -5.94 7.85
CA PHE A 109 -2.80 -6.47 8.96
C PHE A 109 -3.09 -5.64 10.20
N SER A 110 -3.56 -6.30 11.27
CA SER A 110 -3.61 -5.72 12.60
C SER A 110 -3.24 -6.74 13.65
N HIS A 111 -2.52 -6.29 14.67
CA HIS A 111 -2.38 -7.04 15.91
C HIS A 111 -3.39 -6.52 16.94
N ALA A 112 -4.22 -7.42 17.47
CA ALA A 112 -4.91 -7.17 18.72
C ALA A 112 -3.88 -7.32 19.84
N ILE A 113 -3.56 -6.23 20.53
CA ILE A 113 -2.78 -6.29 21.77
C ILE A 113 -3.72 -6.86 22.85
N SER A 114 -3.42 -8.07 23.33
CA SER A 114 -3.93 -8.57 24.61
C SER A 114 -3.07 -8.07 25.76
#